data_AF-A0AAW6P6W4-F1
#
_entry.id   AF-A0AAW6P6W4-F1
#
_cell.length_a   1.000
_cell.length_b   1.000
_cell.length_c   1.000
_cell.angle_alpha   90.00
_cell.angle_beta   90.00
_cell.angle_gamma   90.00
#
_symmetry.space_group_name_H-M   'P 1'
#
loop_
_entity.id
_entity.type
_entity.pdbx_description
1 polymer ?
#
loop_
_entity_poly.entity_id
_entity_poly.type
_entity_poly.pdbx_seq_one_letter_code
_entity_poly.pdbx_strand_id
1 'polypeptide(L)' 'MSEWISVKDRLPMEPDPTVTFESRAFIVTDGEQVGVCDFGRGTCIKPWACWGDYGDIKPALITHWQPLPAPPSA' A
#
# COMPACT_ATOMS: atom_id res chain seq x y z
N MET A 1 5.63 -19.50 -14.47
CA MET A 1 4.74 -20.00 -13.40
C MET A 1 4.32 -18.81 -12.56
N SER A 2 3.05 -18.42 -12.57
CA SER A 2 2.57 -17.42 -11.61
C SER A 2 2.44 -18.10 -10.26
N GLU A 3 3.37 -17.80 -9.36
CA GLU A 3 3.23 -18.18 -7.97
C GLU A 3 2.00 -17.46 -7.39
N TRP A 4 1.22 -18.20 -6.61
CA TRP A 4 0.12 -17.61 -5.87
C TRP A 4 0.68 -16.60 -4.88
N ILE A 5 0.34 -15.33 -5.06
CA ILE A 5 0.67 -14.28 -4.10
C ILE A 5 -0.40 -14.29 -3.02
N SER A 6 0.04 -14.33 -1.76
CA SER A 6 -0.86 -14.20 -0.62
C SER A 6 -1.50 -12.81 -0.65
N VAL A 7 -2.80 -12.73 -0.37
CA VAL A 7 -3.50 -11.44 -0.20
C VAL A 7 -2.81 -10.59 0.86
N LYS A 8 -2.20 -11.20 1.88
CA LYS A 8 -1.44 -10.48 2.92
C LYS A 8 -0.26 -9.69 2.35
N ASP A 9 0.37 -10.18 1.29
CA ASP A 9 1.50 -9.50 0.66
C ASP A 9 1.06 -8.28 -0.18
N ARG A 10 -0.26 -8.16 -0.40
CA ARG A 10 -0.95 -7.05 -1.08
C ARG A 10 -1.53 -6.02 -0.12
N LEU A 11 -1.57 -6.33 1.18
CA LEU A 11 -2.10 -5.41 2.19
C LEU A 11 -1.09 -4.29 2.50
N PRO A 12 -1.56 -3.15 3.05
CA PRO A 12 -0.68 -2.14 3.62
C PRO A 12 0.25 -2.75 4.66
N MET A 13 1.49 -2.28 4.68
CA MET A 13 2.52 -2.84 5.55
C MET A 13 2.25 -2.53 7.02
N GLU A 14 2.65 -3.42 7.92
CA GLU A 14 2.57 -3.17 9.36
C GLU A 14 3.81 -2.41 9.87
N PRO A 15 3.67 -1.62 10.96
CA PRO A 15 4.82 -1.00 11.63
C PRO A 15 5.85 -2.04 12.05
N ASP A 16 7.12 -1.81 11.72
CA ASP A 16 8.20 -2.76 12.00
C ASP A 16 9.44 -2.02 12.53
N PRO A 17 9.92 -2.33 13.76
CA PRO A 17 11.06 -1.68 14.39
C PRO A 17 12.39 -1.91 13.67
N THR A 18 12.46 -2.90 12.78
CA THR A 18 13.69 -3.25 12.05
C THR A 18 13.81 -2.52 10.72
N VAL A 19 12.73 -1.89 10.25
CA VAL A 19 12.68 -1.18 8.96
C VAL A 19 12.98 0.30 9.17
N THR A 20 14.08 0.78 8.58
CA THR A 20 14.44 2.22 8.60
C THR A 20 13.41 3.04 7.82
N PHE A 21 13.12 2.64 6.57
CA PHE A 21 12.10 3.22 5.71
C PHE A 21 11.78 2.28 4.56
N GLU A 22 10.50 2.07 4.28
CA GLU A 22 9.99 1.37 3.08
C GLU A 22 8.71 2.08 2.63
N SER A 23 8.52 2.28 1.33
CA SER A 23 7.25 2.78 0.78
C SER A 23 6.80 1.94 -0.41
N ARG A 24 5.48 1.89 -0.61
CA ARG A 24 4.85 1.26 -1.76
C ARG A 24 3.72 2.13 -2.29
N ALA A 25 3.62 2.22 -3.60
CA ALA A 25 2.53 2.92 -4.27
C ALA A 25 1.28 2.02 -4.34
N PHE A 26 0.13 2.59 -4.02
CA PHE A 26 -1.18 1.98 -4.11
C PHE A 26 -2.08 2.81 -5.01
N ILE A 27 -2.95 2.15 -5.78
CA ILE A 27 -4.08 2.85 -6.39
C ILE A 27 -5.14 3.02 -5.32
N VAL A 28 -5.54 4.27 -5.15
CA VAL A 28 -6.49 4.72 -4.15
C VAL A 28 -7.67 5.37 -4.84
N THR A 29 -8.85 5.19 -4.27
CA THR A 29 -10.04 5.91 -4.69
C THR A 29 -10.95 6.17 -3.51
N ASP A 30 -11.57 7.34 -3.50
CA ASP A 30 -12.62 7.77 -2.56
C ASP A 30 -14.04 7.49 -3.10
N GLY A 31 -14.15 6.86 -4.28
CA GLY A 31 -15.42 6.63 -4.97
C GLY A 31 -15.76 7.69 -6.03
N GLU A 32 -15.07 8.82 -6.05
CA GLU A 32 -15.23 9.87 -7.07
C GLU A 32 -13.98 10.00 -7.95
N GLN A 33 -12.80 9.91 -7.34
CA GLN A 33 -11.51 10.05 -8.01
C GLN A 33 -10.63 8.84 -7.77
N VAL A 34 -9.82 8.49 -8.77
CA VAL A 34 -8.81 7.43 -8.70
C VAL A 34 -7.45 8.07 -8.88
N GLY A 35 -6.48 7.69 -8.05
CA GLY A 35 -5.08 8.00 -8.31
C GLY A 35 -4.13 7.15 -7.49
N VAL A 36 -2.91 7.65 -7.33
CA VAL A 36 -1.81 6.89 -6.76
C VAL A 36 -1.34 7.57 -5.47
N CYS A 37 -1.31 6.81 -4.38
CA CYS A 37 -0.82 7.23 -3.08
C CYS A 37 0.28 6.29 -2.60
N ASP A 38 1.32 6.85 -1.98
CA ASP A 38 2.31 6.03 -1.28
C ASP A 38 1.80 5.63 0.10
N PHE A 39 2.08 4.41 0.51
CA PHE A 39 1.99 3.96 1.89
C PHE A 39 3.40 3.67 2.39
N GLY A 40 3.81 4.37 3.43
CA GLY A 40 5.13 4.24 4.03
C GLY A 40 5.09 3.50 5.35
N ARG A 41 6.19 2.84 5.68
CA ARG A 41 6.53 2.46 7.05
C ARG A 41 7.98 2.78 7.37
N GLY A 42 8.31 2.91 8.64
CA GLY A 42 9.67 3.12 9.06
C GLY A 42 9.81 3.18 10.57
N THR A 43 11.03 3.41 11.01
CA THR A 43 11.37 3.51 12.43
C THR A 43 12.30 4.68 12.65
N CYS A 44 11.86 5.63 13.47
CA CYS A 44 12.69 6.74 13.94
C CYS A 44 12.75 6.71 15.48
N ILE A 45 11.64 7.06 16.14
CA ILE A 45 11.48 6.99 17.61
C ILE A 45 10.57 5.83 18.00
N LYS A 46 9.52 5.59 17.21
CA LYS A 46 8.63 4.42 17.28
C LYS A 46 8.39 3.91 15.86
N PRO A 47 8.12 2.60 15.68
CA PRO A 47 7.68 2.06 14.41
C PRO A 47 6.40 2.76 13.97
N TRP A 48 6.32 3.13 12.70
CA TRP A 48 5.14 3.77 12.11
C TRP A 48 4.82 3.13 10.77
N ALA A 49 3.54 3.21 10.40
CA ALA A 49 3.06 2.89 9.06
C ALA A 49 1.88 3.82 8.77
N CYS A 50 1.91 4.54 7.65
CA CYS A 50 0.89 5.51 7.31
C CYS A 50 0.74 5.70 5.80
N TRP A 51 -0.47 6.09 5.41
CA TRP A 51 -0.71 6.67 4.09
C TRP A 51 0.04 7.98 3.98
N GLY A 52 0.68 8.21 2.83
CA GLY A 52 1.13 9.54 2.45
C GLY A 52 -0.07 10.47 2.23
N ASP A 53 0.23 11.75 2.05
CA ASP A 53 -0.78 12.79 1.88
C ASP A 53 -1.33 12.77 0.44
N TYR A 54 -2.20 11.81 0.14
CA TYR A 54 -3.04 11.86 -1.05
C TYR A 54 -4.15 12.89 -0.84
N GLY A 55 -3.78 14.17 -1.03
CA GLY A 55 -4.68 15.33 -1.07
C GLY A 55 -5.88 15.25 -0.13
N ASP A 56 -5.66 15.37 1.18
CA ASP A 56 -6.69 15.44 2.22
C ASP A 56 -7.73 14.29 2.26
N ILE A 57 -7.52 13.19 1.53
CA ILE A 57 -8.45 12.06 1.53
C ILE A 57 -8.29 11.27 2.83
N LYS A 58 -9.40 11.15 3.58
CA LYS A 58 -9.42 10.39 4.84
C LYS A 58 -9.04 8.93 4.57
N PRO A 59 -8.12 8.32 5.33
CA PRO A 59 -7.71 6.93 5.14
C PRO A 59 -8.87 5.92 5.11
N ALA A 60 -9.96 6.21 5.82
CA ALA A 60 -11.17 5.37 5.84
C ALA A 60 -11.94 5.33 4.51
N LEU A 61 -11.71 6.30 3.61
CA LEU A 61 -12.32 6.35 2.29
C LEU A 61 -11.46 5.67 1.23
N ILE A 62 -10.24 5.27 1.56
CA ILE A 62 -9.32 4.67 0.61
C ILE A 62 -9.68 3.18 0.43
N THR A 63 -10.17 2.84 -0.77
CA THR A 63 -10.24 1.44 -1.20
C THR A 63 -9.00 1.09 -2.02
N HIS A 64 -8.16 0.22 -1.48
CA HIS A 64 -6.87 -0.15 -2.07
C HIS A 64 -7.08 -1.19 -3.17
N TRP A 65 -6.77 -0.83 -4.41
CA TRP A 65 -6.71 -1.78 -5.51
C TRP A 65 -5.28 -1.84 -6.03
N GLN A 66 -4.58 -2.95 -5.79
CA GLN A 66 -3.30 -3.16 -6.48
C GLN A 66 -3.58 -3.59 -7.93
N PRO A 67 -2.83 -3.11 -8.94
CA PRO A 67 -2.90 -3.70 -10.28
C PRO A 67 -2.73 -5.23 -10.21
N LEU A 68 -3.55 -5.92 -11.00
CA LEU A 68 -3.50 -7.38 -11.10
C LEU A 68 -2.10 -7.81 -11.58
N PRO A 69 -1.55 -8.91 -11.03
CA PRO A 69 -0.31 -9.46 -11.57
C PRO A 69 -0.50 -9.79 -13.06
N ALA A 70 0.61 -9.78 -13.81
CA ALA A 70 0.58 -10.25 -15.18
C ALA A 70 0.01 -11.68 -15.24
N PRO A 71 -0.81 -12.00 -16.26
CA PRO A 71 -1.36 -13.35 -16.39
C PRO A 71 -0.23 -14.38 -16.43
N PRO A 72 -0.45 -15.61 -15.91
CA PRO A 72 0.54 -16.67 -16.02
C PRO A 72 0.90 -16.92 -17.47
N SER A 73 2.20 -17.00 -17.76
CA SER A 73 2.68 -17.51 -19.04
C SER A 73 2.23 -18.97 -19.18
N ALA A 74 1.51 -19.27 -20.27
CA ALA A 74 1.07 -20.62 -20.63
C ALA A 74 2.23 -21.60 -20.82
#